data_AF-A0A433WV87-F1
#
_entry.id   AF-A0A433WV87-F1
#
_cell.length_a   1.000
_cell.length_b   1.000
_cell.length_c   1.000
_cell.angle_alpha   90.00
_cell.angle_beta   90.00
_cell.angle_gamma   90.00
#
_symmetry.space_group_name_H-M   'P 1'
#
loop_
_entity.id
_entity.type
_entity.pdbx_description
1 polymer ?
#
loop_
_entity_poly.entity_id
_entity_poly.type
_entity_poly.pdbx_seq_one_letter_code
_entity_poly.pdbx_strand_id
1 'polypeptide(L)'
;MSVGASRRRRQIQRAGRVMVLSRADLSASLTVQSYAPPPQVAQLAEGVGKAPLLAQITADETNRSGYTPRKGDQLRDGPRTYTLTDASPVYDRGTLCGWSLIASGGS
;
A
#
# COMPACT_ATOMS: atom_id res chain seq x y z
N MET A 1 -8.71 11.67 -15.41
CA MET A 1 -8.95 10.93 -14.16
C MET A 1 -10.46 10.68 -14.03
N SER A 2 -10.89 9.43 -13.82
CA SER A 2 -12.28 9.00 -13.60
C SER A 2 -12.72 9.25 -12.18
N VAL A 3 -14.04 9.23 -11.97
CA VAL A 3 -14.67 9.40 -10.66
C VAL A 3 -14.14 8.39 -9.64
N GLY A 4 -13.87 7.15 -10.04
CA GLY A 4 -13.33 6.10 -9.16
C GLY A 4 -11.92 6.42 -8.67
N ALA A 5 -11.02 6.79 -9.58
CA ALA A 5 -9.65 7.21 -9.21
C ALA A 5 -9.67 8.46 -8.32
N SER A 6 -10.54 9.44 -8.62
CA SER A 6 -10.69 10.64 -7.80
C SER A 6 -11.31 10.38 -6.42
N ARG A 7 -12.17 9.37 -6.28
CA ARG A 7 -12.69 8.94 -4.95
C ARG A 7 -11.61 8.25 -4.13
N ARG A 8 -10.84 7.32 -4.74
CA ARG A 8 -9.72 6.64 -4.06
C ARG A 8 -8.67 7.64 -3.58
N ARG A 9 -8.23 8.55 -4.45
CA ARG A 9 -7.25 9.59 -4.09
C ARG A 9 -7.74 10.41 -2.90
N ARG A 10 -9.01 10.84 -2.90
CA ARG A 10 -9.62 11.56 -1.77
C ARG A 10 -9.65 10.72 -0.49
N GLN A 11 -9.93 9.43 -0.59
CA GLN A 11 -9.91 8.52 0.57
C GLN A 11 -8.51 8.41 1.17
N ILE A 12 -7.49 8.20 0.33
CA ILE A 12 -6.09 8.12 0.76
C ILE A 12 -5.64 9.44 1.38
N GLN A 13 -6.02 10.57 0.81
CA GLN A 13 -5.69 11.89 1.36
C GLN A 13 -6.37 12.16 2.71
N ARG A 14 -7.62 11.70 2.89
CA ARG A 14 -8.40 11.98 4.11
C ARG A 14 -8.11 11.01 5.26
N ALA A 15 -7.93 9.73 4.95
CA ALA A 15 -7.88 8.64 5.93
C ALA A 15 -6.62 7.77 5.79
N GLY A 16 -5.72 8.11 4.87
CA GLY A 16 -4.43 7.44 4.76
C GLY A 16 -3.52 7.80 5.93
N ARG A 17 -2.48 6.98 6.09
CA ARG A 17 -1.38 7.18 7.03
C ARG A 17 -0.06 7.05 6.30
N VAL A 18 0.96 7.69 6.85
CA VAL A 18 2.31 7.67 6.31
C VAL A 18 2.90 6.28 6.53
N MET A 19 3.34 5.64 5.45
CA MET A 19 4.06 4.37 5.47
C MET A 19 5.37 4.50 4.70
N VAL A 20 6.28 3.56 4.91
CA VAL A 20 7.56 3.49 4.17
C VAL A 20 7.60 2.20 3.37
N LEU A 21 7.69 2.32 2.06
CA LEU A 21 7.90 1.21 1.14
C LEU A 21 9.39 1.11 0.83
N SER A 22 10.00 -0.06 1.02
CA SER A 22 11.44 -0.24 0.85
C SER A 22 11.78 -1.58 0.22
N ARG A 23 12.90 -1.65 -0.47
CA ARG A 23 13.44 -2.93 -0.93
C ARG A 23 13.90 -3.74 0.28
N ALA A 24 13.87 -5.08 0.18
CA ALA A 24 14.37 -5.95 1.25
C ALA A 24 15.85 -5.73 1.57
N ASP A 25 16.66 -5.32 0.57
CA ASP A 25 18.08 -4.97 0.70
C ASP A 25 18.31 -3.50 1.06
N LEU A 26 17.24 -2.72 1.29
CA LEU A 26 17.26 -1.28 1.57
C LEU A 26 17.93 -0.42 0.48
N SER A 27 18.15 -0.96 -0.72
CA SER A 27 18.74 -0.22 -1.86
C SER A 27 17.88 0.95 -2.33
N ALA A 28 16.56 0.89 -2.09
CA ALA A 28 15.64 1.99 -2.33
C ALA A 28 14.53 2.00 -1.26
N SER A 29 14.10 3.21 -0.91
CA SER A 29 13.02 3.46 0.05
C SER A 29 12.20 4.66 -0.39
N LEU A 30 10.90 4.61 -0.13
CA LEU A 30 9.93 5.63 -0.50
C LEU A 30 8.89 5.80 0.60
N THR A 31 8.79 7.01 1.12
CA THR A 31 7.67 7.40 1.99
C THR A 31 6.42 7.61 1.14
N VAL A 32 5.33 6.95 1.50
CA VAL A 32 4.05 6.97 0.78
C VAL A 32 2.88 7.28 1.71
N GLN A 33 1.89 8.00 1.20
CA GLN A 33 0.59 8.09 1.85
C GLN A 33 -0.24 6.86 1.47
N SER A 34 -0.55 6.02 2.46
CA SER A 34 -1.19 4.73 2.26
C SER A 34 -2.49 4.64 3.05
N TYR A 35 -3.55 4.18 2.40
CA TYR A 35 -4.79 3.79 3.06
C TYR A 35 -4.85 2.29 3.22
N ALA A 36 -4.84 1.82 4.46
CA ALA A 36 -5.18 0.45 4.80
C ALA A 36 -6.54 0.44 5.50
N PRO A 37 -7.60 -0.11 4.89
CA PRO A 37 -8.87 -0.26 5.57
C PRO A 37 -8.71 -1.08 6.85
N PRO A 38 -9.50 -0.80 7.90
CA PRO A 38 -9.47 -1.61 9.11
C PRO A 38 -9.78 -3.08 8.77
N PRO A 39 -9.13 -4.04 9.46
CA PRO A 39 -9.41 -5.45 9.26
C PRO A 39 -10.91 -5.71 9.47
N GLN A 40 -11.51 -6.43 8.54
CA GLN A 40 -12.92 -6.79 8.61
C GLN A 40 -13.14 -7.78 9.77
N VAL A 41 -14.33 -7.78 10.37
CA VAL A 41 -14.65 -8.62 11.55
C VAL A 41 -14.33 -10.11 11.32
N ALA A 42 -14.50 -10.61 10.10
CA ALA A 42 -14.14 -11.98 9.73
C ALA A 42 -12.63 -12.27 9.85
N GLN A 43 -11.78 -11.29 9.59
CA GLN A 43 -10.31 -11.41 9.68
C GLN A 43 -9.82 -11.32 11.13
N LEU A 44 -10.63 -10.75 12.05
CA LEU A 44 -10.32 -10.74 13.47
C LEU A 44 -10.56 -12.12 14.12
N ALA A 45 -11.50 -12.91 13.61
CA ALA A 45 -11.83 -14.25 14.12
C ALA A 45 -10.70 -15.28 13.89
N GLU A 46 -9.89 -15.11 12.85
CA GLU A 46 -8.73 -15.97 12.54
C GLU A 46 -7.45 -15.59 13.31
N GLY A 47 -7.50 -14.52 14.12
CA GLY A 47 -6.37 -14.00 14.86
C GLY A 47 -5.65 -12.87 14.11
N VAL A 48 -5.54 -11.72 14.78
CA VAL A 48 -4.97 -10.46 14.28
C VAL A 48 -3.55 -10.60 13.69
N GLY A 49 -2.80 -11.63 14.10
CA GLY A 49 -1.43 -11.88 13.65
C GLY A 49 -1.29 -12.54 12.26
N LYS A 50 -2.37 -13.00 11.62
CA LYS A 50 -2.31 -13.70 10.32
C LYS A 50 -3.04 -13.00 9.17
N ALA A 51 -3.84 -11.98 9.46
CA ALA A 51 -4.60 -11.31 8.42
C ALA A 51 -3.68 -10.51 7.48
N PRO A 52 -3.79 -10.67 6.15
CA PRO A 52 -3.01 -9.89 5.21
C PRO A 52 -3.39 -8.40 5.33
N LEU A 53 -2.39 -7.53 5.33
CA LEU A 53 -2.56 -6.10 5.22
C LEU A 53 -2.84 -5.75 3.76
N LEU A 54 -4.04 -5.24 3.49
CA LEU A 54 -4.39 -4.64 2.22
C LEU A 54 -4.16 -3.13 2.33
N ALA A 55 -3.29 -2.59 1.48
CA ALA A 55 -2.95 -1.17 1.47
C ALA A 55 -3.13 -0.59 0.07
N GLN A 56 -3.51 0.68 -0.02
CA GLN A 56 -3.67 1.41 -1.27
C GLN A 56 -2.89 2.71 -1.21
N ILE A 57 -2.07 2.95 -2.23
CA ILE A 57 -1.27 4.17 -2.37
C ILE A 57 -1.61 4.89 -3.67
N THR A 58 -1.35 6.20 -3.70
CA THR A 58 -1.37 6.99 -4.93
C THR A 58 -0.13 6.73 -5.79
N ALA A 59 -0.21 7.06 -7.08
CA ALA A 59 0.94 6.98 -7.98
C ALA A 59 1.89 8.18 -7.85
N ASP A 60 1.53 9.21 -7.08
CA ASP A 60 2.24 10.49 -7.04
C ASP A 60 3.69 10.32 -6.55
N GLU A 61 3.89 9.59 -5.46
CA GLU A 61 5.21 9.33 -4.87
C GLU A 61 6.02 8.31 -5.68
N THR A 62 5.36 7.30 -6.23
CA THR A 62 6.01 6.24 -7.05
C THR A 62 6.46 6.78 -8.41
N ASN A 63 5.65 7.61 -9.06
CA ASN A 63 6.02 8.27 -10.31
C ASN A 63 7.16 9.28 -10.10
N ARG A 64 7.15 10.04 -9.00
CA ARG A 64 8.19 11.03 -8.70
C ARG A 64 9.56 10.38 -8.44
N SER A 65 9.58 9.23 -7.78
CA SER A 65 10.81 8.54 -7.40
C SER A 65 11.29 7.52 -8.43
N GLY A 66 10.45 7.14 -9.40
CA GLY A 66 10.69 5.99 -10.26
C GLY A 66 10.58 4.65 -9.53
N TYR A 67 10.09 4.63 -8.28
CA TYR A 67 9.96 3.43 -7.50
C TYR A 67 8.74 2.62 -7.97
N THR A 68 8.98 1.43 -8.52
CA THR A 68 7.92 0.45 -8.80
C THR A 68 7.77 -0.53 -7.63
N PRO A 69 6.62 -0.56 -6.93
CA PRO A 69 6.32 -1.58 -5.93
C PRO A 69 6.34 -2.99 -6.53
N ARG A 70 6.86 -3.95 -5.79
CA ARG A 70 6.91 -5.36 -6.22
C ARG A 70 6.86 -6.32 -5.03
N LYS A 71 6.55 -7.58 -5.33
CA LYS A 71 6.64 -8.68 -4.37
C LYS A 71 8.05 -8.72 -3.73
N GLY A 72 8.09 -8.90 -2.41
CA GLY A 72 9.32 -8.93 -1.62
C GLY A 72 9.77 -7.57 -1.08
N ASP A 73 9.16 -6.46 -1.51
CA ASP A 73 9.36 -5.18 -0.84
C ASP A 73 8.80 -5.23 0.60
N GLN A 74 9.35 -4.39 1.48
CA GLN A 74 8.85 -4.19 2.84
C GLN A 74 7.97 -2.94 2.91
N LEU A 75 6.81 -3.07 3.53
CA LEU A 75 5.92 -1.96 3.86
C LEU A 75 5.93 -1.76 5.38
N ARG A 76 6.42 -0.61 5.84
CA ARG A 76 6.50 -0.25 7.25
C ARG A 76 5.39 0.72 7.62
N ASP A 77 4.65 0.37 8.66
CA ASP A 77 3.54 1.12 9.21
C ASP A 77 3.81 1.36 10.71
N GLY A 78 4.50 2.45 11.01
CA GLY A 78 5.04 2.72 12.34
C GLY A 78 6.00 1.61 12.80
N PRO A 79 5.74 0.94 13.94
CA PRO A 79 6.59 -0.14 14.43
C PRO A 79 6.44 -1.46 13.65
N ARG A 80 5.35 -1.61 12.88
CA ARG A 80 5.03 -2.87 12.20
C ARG A 80 5.70 -2.91 10.83
N THR A 81 6.35 -4.03 10.52
CA THR A 81 6.92 -4.28 9.19
C THR A 81 6.22 -5.46 8.53
N TYR A 82 5.70 -5.21 7.33
CA TYR A 82 5.03 -6.20 6.49
C TYR A 82 5.87 -6.49 5.26
N THR A 83 5.77 -7.71 4.73
CA THR A 83 6.39 -8.06 3.43
C THR A 83 5.32 -8.10 2.36
N LEU A 84 5.52 -7.39 1.25
CA LEU A 84 4.61 -7.42 0.12
C LEU A 84 4.61 -8.81 -0.51
N THR A 85 3.44 -9.44 -0.52
CA THR A 85 3.19 -10.69 -1.24
C THR A 85 2.74 -10.41 -2.66
N ASP A 86 2.08 -9.27 -2.89
CA ASP A 86 1.68 -8.78 -4.20
C ASP A 86 1.64 -7.25 -4.26
N ALA A 87 1.86 -6.72 -5.47
CA ALA A 87 1.73 -5.30 -5.77
C ALA A 87 1.15 -5.12 -7.17
N SER A 88 -0.10 -4.70 -7.23
CA SER A 88 -0.85 -4.56 -8.48
C SER A 88 -1.03 -3.09 -8.85
N PRO A 89 -0.65 -2.66 -10.08
CA PRO A 89 -0.85 -1.29 -10.53
C PRO A 89 -2.34 -1.03 -10.77
N VAL A 90 -2.79 0.17 -10.40
CA VAL A 90 -4.17 0.59 -10.60
C VAL A 90 -4.21 1.67 -11.66
N TYR A 91 -4.76 1.30 -12.83
CA TYR A 91 -4.91 2.20 -13.97
C TYR A 91 -6.30 2.82 -14.02
N ASP A 92 -6.33 4.00 -14.59
CA ASP A 92 -7.54 4.71 -14.95
C ASP A 92 -7.39 5.27 -16.36
N ARG A 93 -8.15 4.71 -17.31
CA ARG A 93 -8.07 5.06 -18.74
C ARG A 93 -6.63 5.07 -19.28
N GLY A 94 -5.82 4.09 -18.85
CA GLY A 94 -4.42 3.94 -19.25
C GLY A 94 -3.40 4.76 -18.43
N THR A 95 -3.85 5.66 -17.56
CA THR A 95 -2.96 6.40 -16.65
C THR A 95 -2.81 5.66 -15.32
N LEU A 96 -1.57 5.41 -14.90
CA LEU A 96 -1.29 4.85 -13.57
C LEU A 96 -1.74 5.84 -12.49
N CYS A 97 -2.69 5.42 -11.66
CA CYS A 97 -3.27 6.25 -10.60
C CYS A 97 -2.84 5.84 -9.19
N GLY A 98 -2.37 4.62 -9.02
CA GLY A 98 -1.89 4.12 -7.74
C GLY A 98 -1.54 2.66 -7.78
N TRP A 99 -1.40 2.09 -6.59
CA TRP A 99 -1.10 0.68 -6.40
C TRP A 99 -1.98 0.09 -5.32
N SER A 100 -2.38 -1.16 -5.55
CA SER A 100 -2.95 -2.05 -4.55
C SER A 100 -1.84 -2.96 -4.05
N LEU A 101 -1.56 -2.89 -2.75
CA LEU A 101 -0.50 -3.64 -2.09
C LEU A 101 -1.13 -4.69 -1.19
N ILE A 102 -0.68 -5.93 -1.32
CA ILE A 102 -1.02 -7.02 -0.41
C ILE A 102 0.25 -7.36 0.34
N ALA A 103 0.19 -7.28 1.66
CA ALA A 103 1.32 -7.59 2.52
C ALA A 103 0.92 -8.61 3.57
N SER A 104 1.86 -9.46 3.96
CA SER A 104 1.68 -10.44 5.03
C SER A 104 2.79 -10.32 6.06
N GLY A 105 2.58 -10.90 7.23
CA GLY A 105 3.42 -10.68 8.40
C GLY A 105 2.99 -9.43 9.15
N GLY A 106 3.90 -8.83 9.90
CA GLY A 106 3.60 -7.76 10.84
C GLY A 106 3.82 -8.24 12.27
N SER A 107 5.08 -8.19 12.70
CA SER A 107 5.50 -8.28 14.10
C SER A 107 5.63 -6.87 14.68
#